data_AF-A0A095Y4D1-F1
#
_entry.id   AF-A0A095Y4D1-F1
#
_cell.length_a   1.000
_cell.length_b   1.000
_cell.length_c   1.000
_cell.angle_alpha   90.00
_cell.angle_beta   90.00
_cell.angle_gamma   90.00
#
_symmetry.space_group_name_H-M   'P 1'
#
loop_
_entity.id
_entity.type
_entity.pdbx_description
1 polymer ?
#
loop_
_entity_poly.entity_id
_entity_poly.type
_entity_poly.pdbx_seq_one_letter_code
_entity_poly.pdbx_strand_id
1 'polypeptide(L)'
;MRQHLLADFLPTARKECDLRGWNQLGVTLFSGDAYASRHIFGAAVTGRAIEGEGNKAPIAPQPNRHVDHRDFKKPGRPRPSFGVCPGATNSMASHHAANRRLRRDDAYSLGARHDTRPNYPSVVYTQLRSIYPQACFFCAQTPREKLAQLKYFFWRKAEERRKFNRSHAAKKVDKKTTT
;
A
#
# COMPACT_ATOMS: atom_id res chain seq x y z
N MET A 1 -23.36 0.50 -23.98
CA MET A 1 -22.43 0.67 -22.84
C MET A 1 -23.03 -0.05 -21.64
N ARG A 2 -22.28 -0.91 -20.93
CA ARG A 2 -22.79 -1.50 -19.67
C ARG A 2 -22.87 -0.40 -18.62
N GLN A 3 -24.03 -0.23 -17.98
CA GLN A 3 -24.15 0.64 -16.82
C GLN A 3 -23.47 -0.08 -15.65
N HIS A 4 -22.39 0.50 -15.14
CA HIS A 4 -21.74 -0.02 -13.94
C HIS A 4 -22.46 0.51 -12.71
N LEU A 5 -22.94 -0.38 -11.86
CA LEU A 5 -23.51 -0.01 -10.57
C LEU A 5 -22.37 0.30 -9.59
N LEU A 6 -22.61 1.17 -8.61
CA LEU A 6 -21.64 1.46 -7.54
C LEU A 6 -21.20 0.21 -6.78
N ALA A 7 -21.97 -0.88 -6.82
CA ALA A 7 -21.63 -2.21 -6.26
C ALA A 7 -20.54 -2.97 -7.05
N ASP A 8 -20.33 -2.63 -8.34
CA ASP A 8 -19.44 -3.35 -9.27
C ASP A 8 -17.96 -3.09 -9.01
N PHE A 9 -17.64 -2.14 -8.13
CA PHE A 9 -16.27 -1.79 -7.72
C PHE A 9 -16.08 -1.95 -6.22
N LEU A 10 -14.83 -1.94 -5.74
CA LEU A 10 -14.56 -1.80 -4.31
C LEU A 10 -14.66 -0.32 -3.95
N PRO A 11 -15.21 0.03 -2.78
CA PRO A 11 -15.33 1.43 -2.39
C PRO A 11 -13.96 2.02 -2.12
N THR A 12 -13.71 3.19 -2.73
CA THR A 12 -12.47 3.96 -2.64
C THR A 12 -12.59 5.17 -1.72
N ALA A 13 -13.81 5.65 -1.51
CA ALA A 13 -14.11 6.81 -0.69
C ALA A 13 -15.09 6.47 0.43
N ARG A 14 -15.03 7.25 1.53
CA ARG A 14 -15.94 7.09 2.66
C ARG A 14 -17.42 7.22 2.25
N LYS A 15 -17.72 8.15 1.34
CA LYS A 15 -19.07 8.33 0.79
C LYS A 15 -19.61 7.06 0.12
N GLU A 16 -18.75 6.31 -0.58
CA GLU A 16 -19.14 5.05 -1.23
C GLU A 16 -19.39 3.94 -0.20
N CYS A 17 -18.64 3.94 0.91
CA CYS A 17 -18.93 3.09 2.06
C CYS A 17 -20.27 3.45 2.71
N ASP A 18 -20.55 4.74 2.90
CA ASP A 18 -21.80 5.22 3.52
C ASP A 18 -23.02 4.88 2.64
N LEU A 19 -22.91 5.00 1.31
CA LEU A 19 -23.94 4.57 0.35
C LEU A 19 -24.25 3.07 0.43
N ARG A 20 -23.27 2.25 0.84
CA ARG A 20 -23.44 0.81 1.08
C ARG A 20 -23.90 0.48 2.50
N GLY A 21 -24.13 1.49 3.35
CA GLY A 21 -24.47 1.30 4.76
C GLY A 21 -23.30 0.76 5.61
N TRP A 22 -22.05 0.96 5.17
CA TRP A 22 -20.87 0.48 5.90
C TRP A 22 -20.46 1.45 7.01
N ASN A 23 -21.09 1.30 8.17
CA ASN A 23 -20.76 2.11 9.35
C ASN A 23 -19.38 1.74 9.97
N GLN A 24 -18.99 0.47 9.83
CA GLN A 24 -17.74 -0.08 10.32
C GLN A 24 -17.00 -0.76 9.16
N LEU A 25 -15.68 -0.57 9.09
CA LEU A 25 -14.82 -1.20 8.09
C LEU A 25 -14.08 -2.38 8.71
N GLY A 26 -13.86 -3.43 7.91
CA GLY A 26 -13.06 -4.58 8.29
C GLY A 26 -11.59 -4.33 8.02
N VAL A 27 -11.14 -4.65 6.80
CA VAL A 27 -9.75 -4.50 6.37
C VAL A 27 -9.67 -3.49 5.23
N THR A 28 -9.01 -2.35 5.47
CA THR A 28 -8.74 -1.38 4.41
C THR A 28 -7.49 -1.78 3.63
N LEU A 29 -7.61 -1.91 2.32
CA LEU A 29 -6.50 -2.30 1.45
C LEU A 29 -5.79 -1.07 0.88
N PHE A 30 -4.50 -0.94 1.11
CA PHE A 30 -3.65 0.05 0.45
C PHE A 30 -3.03 -0.57 -0.81
N SER A 31 -3.28 0.04 -1.96
CA SER A 31 -2.68 -0.38 -3.22
C SER A 31 -1.56 0.58 -3.64
N GLY A 32 -0.42 0.01 -4.05
CA GLY A 32 0.65 0.74 -4.73
C GLY A 32 0.23 1.25 -6.11
N ASP A 33 -0.69 0.56 -6.79
CA ASP A 33 -1.16 0.92 -8.12
C ASP A 33 -2.50 1.67 -8.05
N ALA A 34 -2.83 2.36 -9.15
CA ALA A 34 -4.17 2.84 -9.39
C ALA A 34 -5.18 1.69 -9.34
N TYR A 35 -6.38 1.95 -8.83
CA TYR A 35 -7.39 0.92 -8.70
C TYR A 35 -7.95 0.52 -10.07
N ALA A 36 -7.86 -0.76 -10.38
CA ALA A 36 -8.53 -1.37 -11.51
C ALA A 36 -9.10 -2.73 -11.08
N SER A 37 -10.39 -2.95 -11.31
CA SER A 37 -11.10 -4.18 -10.96
C SER A 37 -10.82 -5.31 -11.96
N ARG A 38 -9.55 -5.71 -12.09
CA ARG A 38 -9.12 -6.84 -12.94
C ARG A 38 -8.34 -7.86 -12.12
N HIS A 39 -8.43 -9.13 -12.51
CA HIS A 39 -7.78 -10.26 -11.84
C HIS A 39 -6.25 -10.16 -11.78
N ILE A 40 -5.63 -9.38 -12.69
CA ILE A 40 -4.18 -9.11 -12.68
C ILE A 40 -3.75 -8.24 -11.49
N PHE A 41 -4.68 -7.52 -10.87
CA PHE A 41 -4.40 -6.68 -9.71
C PHE A 41 -4.74 -7.46 -8.44
N GLY A 42 -3.71 -7.89 -7.72
CA GLY A 42 -3.87 -8.63 -6.46
C GLY A 42 -4.76 -7.91 -5.45
N ALA A 43 -4.68 -6.58 -5.36
CA ALA A 43 -5.51 -5.79 -4.46
C ALA A 43 -7.02 -5.91 -4.77
N ALA A 44 -7.39 -6.00 -6.05
CA ALA A 44 -8.79 -6.18 -6.46
C ALA A 44 -9.28 -7.60 -6.13
N VAL A 45 -8.46 -8.62 -6.40
CA VAL A 45 -8.78 -10.02 -6.08
C VAL A 45 -8.92 -10.22 -4.57
N THR A 46 -7.97 -9.72 -3.79
CA THR A 46 -8.00 -9.79 -2.33
C THR A 46 -9.21 -9.07 -1.76
N GLY A 47 -9.53 -7.86 -2.23
CA GLY A 47 -10.71 -7.13 -1.75
C GLY A 47 -12.02 -7.86 -2.05
N ARG A 48 -12.14 -8.46 -3.24
CA ARG A 48 -13.32 -9.26 -3.62
C ARG A 48 -13.41 -10.57 -2.85
N ALA A 49 -12.30 -11.24 -2.57
CA ALA A 49 -12.28 -12.43 -1.73
C ALA A 49 -12.77 -12.10 -0.31
N ILE A 50 -12.29 -10.99 0.27
CA ILE A 50 -12.72 -10.54 1.60
C ILE A 50 -14.22 -10.16 1.59
N GLU A 51 -14.71 -9.45 0.56
CA GLU A 51 -16.14 -9.18 0.42
C GLU A 51 -16.99 -10.46 0.26
N GLY A 52 -16.46 -11.48 -0.42
CA GLY A 52 -17.12 -12.79 -0.58
C GLY A 52 -17.31 -13.54 0.74
N GLU A 53 -16.47 -13.28 1.73
CA GLU A 53 -16.61 -13.78 3.10
C GLU A 53 -17.56 -12.93 3.96
N GLY A 54 -18.19 -11.90 3.39
CA GLY A 54 -19.07 -10.96 4.10
C GLY A 54 -18.33 -9.85 4.86
N ASN A 55 -17.02 -9.73 4.67
CA ASN A 55 -16.21 -8.69 5.31
C ASN A 55 -16.15 -7.41 4.46
N LYS A 56 -16.02 -6.26 5.12
CA LYS A 56 -16.03 -4.94 4.47
C LYS A 56 -14.61 -4.48 4.14
N ALA A 57 -14.24 -4.53 2.86
CA ALA A 57 -12.87 -4.27 2.40
C ALA A 57 -12.78 -3.09 1.42
N PRO A 58 -12.75 -1.84 1.90
CA PRO A 58 -12.49 -0.69 1.04
C PRO A 58 -11.04 -0.68 0.56
N ILE A 59 -10.80 -0.06 -0.60
CA ILE A 59 -9.47 0.06 -1.20
C ILE A 59 -9.04 1.51 -1.33
N ALA A 60 -7.85 1.84 -0.84
CA ALA A 60 -7.21 3.12 -1.03
C ALA A 60 -6.08 2.97 -2.07
N PRO A 61 -6.33 3.30 -3.35
CA PRO A 61 -5.30 3.29 -4.37
C PRO A 61 -4.38 4.50 -4.24
N GLN A 62 -3.07 4.27 -4.30
CA GLN A 62 -2.03 5.32 -4.32
C GLN A 62 -2.28 6.45 -3.29
N PRO A 63 -2.52 6.12 -2.00
CA PRO A 63 -2.82 7.13 -1.00
C PRO A 63 -1.67 8.12 -0.89
N ASN A 64 -2.01 9.41 -0.81
CA ASN A 64 -0.98 10.45 -0.81
C ASN A 64 -0.13 10.37 0.46
N ARG A 65 1.18 10.22 0.27
CA ARG A 65 2.19 10.15 1.34
C ARG A 65 2.82 11.51 1.66
N HIS A 66 2.66 12.50 0.78
CA HIS A 66 3.31 13.81 0.86
C HIS A 66 2.50 14.81 1.68
N VAL A 67 1.18 14.65 1.73
CA VAL A 67 0.28 15.58 2.40
C VAL A 67 -0.31 14.90 3.63
N ASP A 68 -0.26 15.65 4.75
CA ASP A 68 -1.06 15.53 5.97
C ASP A 68 -2.04 14.36 5.92
N HIS A 69 -1.79 13.31 6.72
CA HIS A 69 -2.31 11.92 6.67
C HIS A 69 -3.85 11.72 6.65
N ARG A 70 -4.61 12.69 6.16
CA ARG A 70 -6.06 12.73 5.94
C ARG A 70 -6.56 11.55 5.13
N ASP A 71 -5.82 11.12 4.11
CA ASP A 71 -6.20 9.91 3.34
C ASP A 71 -6.21 8.65 4.20
N PHE A 72 -5.39 8.63 5.25
CA PHE A 72 -5.30 7.53 6.21
C PHE A 72 -6.23 7.70 7.42
N LYS A 73 -6.85 8.87 7.61
CA LYS A 73 -7.86 9.17 8.66
C LYS A 73 -9.30 8.85 8.24
N LYS A 74 -9.50 8.37 7.02
CA LYS A 74 -10.80 7.93 6.48
C LYS A 74 -11.40 6.65 7.11
N PRO A 75 -10.64 5.68 7.67
CA PRO A 75 -11.24 4.48 8.21
C PRO A 75 -11.89 4.78 9.58
N GLY A 76 -13.19 4.48 9.69
CA GLY A 76 -13.94 4.65 10.94
C GLY A 76 -13.44 3.75 12.07
N ARG A 77 -13.95 3.99 13.29
CA ARG A 77 -13.81 3.09 14.44
C ARG A 77 -14.66 1.81 14.24
N PRO A 78 -14.29 0.67 14.85
CA PRO A 78 -13.17 0.39 15.76
C PRO A 78 -11.95 -0.24 15.06
N ARG A 79 -10.84 -0.34 15.80
CA ARG A 79 -9.48 -0.82 15.42
C ARG A 79 -9.27 -1.05 13.92
N PRO A 80 -8.76 -0.04 13.18
CA PRO A 80 -8.58 -0.19 11.75
C PRO A 80 -7.55 -1.29 11.45
N SER A 81 -7.93 -2.21 10.58
CA SER A 81 -7.04 -3.22 10.03
C SER A 81 -6.64 -2.81 8.62
N PHE A 82 -5.36 -2.95 8.29
CA PHE A 82 -4.81 -2.50 7.02
C PHE A 82 -4.10 -3.63 6.29
N GLY A 83 -4.47 -3.89 5.04
CA GLY A 83 -3.71 -4.75 4.14
C GLY A 83 -2.85 -3.91 3.20
N VAL A 84 -1.58 -4.26 3.00
CA VAL A 84 -0.71 -3.52 2.06
C VAL A 84 -0.39 -4.37 0.84
N CYS A 85 -0.90 -3.94 -0.30
CA CYS A 85 -0.64 -4.54 -1.61
C CYS A 85 0.36 -3.65 -2.38
N PRO A 86 1.59 -4.13 -2.66
CA PRO A 86 2.60 -3.30 -3.32
C PRO A 86 2.32 -2.97 -4.80
N GLY A 87 1.32 -3.61 -5.40
CA GLY A 87 0.98 -3.48 -6.82
C GLY A 87 1.20 -4.78 -7.60
N ALA A 88 0.63 -4.85 -8.80
CA ALA A 88 0.80 -5.92 -9.78
C ALA A 88 2.22 -5.92 -10.37
N THR A 89 2.91 -4.78 -10.35
CA THR A 89 4.26 -4.65 -10.85
C THR A 89 5.14 -3.89 -9.87
N ASN A 90 6.42 -4.20 -9.91
CA ASN A 90 7.41 -3.57 -9.07
C ASN A 90 7.59 -2.07 -9.41
N SER A 91 7.21 -1.19 -8.48
CA SER A 91 7.41 0.27 -8.55
C SER A 91 8.80 0.70 -9.05
N MET A 92 9.88 0.08 -8.57
CA MET A 92 11.25 0.43 -8.99
C MET A 92 11.50 0.06 -10.46
N ALA A 93 10.98 -1.10 -10.88
CA ALA A 93 11.13 -1.56 -12.25
C ALA A 93 10.29 -0.74 -13.23
N SER A 94 9.22 -0.10 -12.77
CA SER A 94 8.42 0.83 -13.56
C SER A 94 9.02 2.24 -13.58
N HIS A 95 9.51 2.76 -12.45
CA HIS A 95 10.14 4.09 -12.38
C HIS A 95 11.51 4.13 -13.05
N HIS A 96 12.21 3.00 -13.20
CA HIS A 96 13.56 2.99 -13.77
C HIS A 96 13.74 2.06 -14.98
N ALA A 97 14.30 2.61 -16.06
CA ALA A 97 14.71 1.86 -17.25
C ALA A 97 15.96 1.02 -16.98
N ALA A 98 16.24 -0.04 -17.74
CA ALA A 98 17.37 -0.96 -17.53
C ALA A 98 18.74 -0.28 -17.27
N ASN A 99 18.93 0.93 -17.81
CA ASN A 99 20.10 1.79 -17.64
C ASN A 99 20.09 2.71 -16.40
N ARG A 100 19.21 2.52 -15.41
CA ARG A 100 19.10 3.37 -14.20
C ARG A 100 18.58 4.79 -14.42
N ARG A 101 18.12 5.12 -15.62
CA ARG A 101 17.40 6.37 -15.88
C ARG A 101 15.96 6.29 -15.36
N LEU A 102 15.48 7.40 -14.82
CA LEU A 102 14.07 7.56 -14.46
C LEU A 102 13.23 7.56 -15.73
N ARG A 103 12.12 6.81 -15.73
CA ARG A 103 11.10 6.93 -16.78
C ARG A 103 10.33 8.24 -16.59
N ARG A 104 9.60 8.67 -17.61
CA ARG A 104 8.74 9.87 -17.50
C ARG A 104 7.33 9.51 -17.06
N ASP A 105 6.94 8.27 -17.35
CA ASP A 105 5.61 7.74 -17.24
C ASP A 105 5.58 6.49 -16.34
N ASP A 106 4.48 6.32 -15.61
CA ASP A 106 4.20 5.09 -14.85
C ASP A 106 2.84 4.52 -15.26
N ALA A 107 2.85 3.43 -16.04
CA ALA A 107 1.65 2.79 -16.58
C ALA A 107 0.65 2.31 -15.51
N TYR A 108 1.11 2.10 -14.27
CA TYR A 108 0.29 1.64 -13.15
C TYR A 108 -0.27 2.77 -12.29
N SER A 109 0.04 4.01 -12.65
CA SER A 109 -0.42 5.21 -11.97
C SER A 109 -1.51 5.92 -12.77
N LEU A 110 -2.45 6.55 -12.08
CA LEU A 110 -3.57 7.21 -12.73
C LEU A 110 -3.07 8.33 -13.65
N GLY A 111 -3.41 8.26 -14.94
CA GLY A 111 -2.95 9.22 -15.94
C GLY A 111 -1.44 9.16 -16.23
N ALA A 112 -0.79 8.01 -16.01
CA ALA A 112 0.63 7.78 -16.23
C ALA A 112 1.58 8.68 -15.41
N ARG A 113 1.10 9.24 -14.29
CA ARG A 113 1.87 10.15 -13.43
C ARG A 113 2.96 9.40 -12.65
N HIS A 114 4.19 9.89 -12.71
CA HIS A 114 5.33 9.24 -12.06
C HIS A 114 5.38 9.39 -10.52
N ASP A 115 4.72 10.38 -9.93
CA ASP A 115 4.92 10.72 -8.50
C ASP A 115 3.87 10.14 -7.54
N THR A 116 2.82 9.50 -8.07
CA THR A 116 1.71 9.00 -7.23
C THR A 116 2.05 7.67 -6.55
N ARG A 117 2.86 6.82 -7.20
CA ARG A 117 3.29 5.53 -6.64
C ARG A 117 4.61 5.68 -5.88
N PRO A 118 4.71 5.28 -4.60
CA PRO A 118 5.98 5.25 -3.90
C PRO A 118 6.89 4.10 -4.36
N ASN A 119 8.20 4.32 -4.29
CA ASN A 119 9.16 3.22 -4.31
C ASN A 119 9.01 2.38 -3.04
N TYR A 120 9.00 1.06 -3.20
CA TYR A 120 8.78 0.10 -2.11
C TYR A 120 7.50 0.38 -1.30
N PRO A 121 6.29 0.32 -1.90
CA PRO A 121 5.04 0.68 -1.23
C PRO A 121 4.81 -0.06 0.10
N SER A 122 5.20 -1.34 0.19
CA SER A 122 5.12 -2.10 1.45
C SER A 122 5.91 -1.48 2.60
N VAL A 123 7.04 -0.83 2.32
CA VAL A 123 7.83 -0.13 3.34
C VAL A 123 7.18 1.21 3.67
N VAL A 124 6.76 1.96 2.66
CA VAL A 124 6.20 3.32 2.84
C VAL A 124 4.87 3.27 3.57
N TYR A 125 3.92 2.44 3.14
CA TYR A 125 2.59 2.37 3.78
C TYR A 125 2.63 1.71 5.16
N THR A 126 3.64 0.89 5.48
CA THR A 126 3.80 0.39 6.85
C THR A 126 4.35 1.42 7.83
N GLN A 127 4.85 2.58 7.36
CA GLN A 127 5.23 3.69 8.23
C GLN A 127 4.02 4.30 8.95
N LEU A 128 2.80 4.11 8.44
CA LEU A 128 1.56 4.54 9.08
C LEU A 128 1.34 3.97 10.49
N ARG A 129 2.09 2.93 10.85
CA ARG A 129 2.10 2.39 12.21
C ARG A 129 2.50 3.43 13.27
N SER A 130 3.26 4.47 12.92
CA SER A 130 3.54 5.57 13.85
C SER A 130 2.30 6.36 14.23
N ILE A 131 1.32 6.43 13.32
CA ILE A 131 0.06 7.17 13.49
C ILE A 131 -1.02 6.25 14.06
N TYR A 132 -1.00 4.97 13.67
CA TYR A 132 -1.91 3.93 14.14
C TYR A 132 -1.16 2.80 14.85
N PRO A 133 -0.67 3.02 16.08
CA PRO A 133 0.09 1.99 16.81
C PRO A 133 -0.76 0.76 17.15
N GLN A 134 -2.07 0.93 17.30
CA GLN A 134 -3.04 -0.11 17.66
C GLN A 134 -3.65 -0.83 16.44
N ALA A 135 -3.29 -0.44 15.21
CA ALA A 135 -3.82 -1.04 14.00
C ALA A 135 -3.08 -2.33 13.63
N CYS A 136 -3.82 -3.31 13.11
CA CYS A 136 -3.21 -4.50 12.51
C CYS A 136 -2.77 -4.19 11.07
N PHE A 137 -1.54 -4.55 10.71
CA PHE A 137 -1.03 -4.43 9.34
C PHE A 137 -0.76 -5.81 8.75
N PHE A 138 -1.56 -6.23 7.78
CA PHE A 138 -1.39 -7.46 7.01
C PHE A 138 -0.42 -7.21 5.86
N CYS A 139 0.86 -7.52 6.09
CA CYS A 139 1.95 -7.48 5.11
C CYS A 139 3.18 -8.22 5.67
N ALA A 140 4.30 -8.24 4.95
CA ALA A 140 5.59 -8.62 5.52
C ALA A 140 5.94 -7.68 6.69
N GLN A 141 5.89 -8.19 7.93
CA GLN A 141 5.98 -7.41 9.15
C GLN A 141 7.42 -7.30 9.64
N THR A 142 8.17 -8.40 9.57
CA THR A 142 9.53 -8.41 10.12
C THR A 142 10.53 -7.80 9.15
N PRO A 143 11.58 -7.14 9.65
CA PRO A 143 12.67 -6.67 8.80
C PRO A 143 13.34 -7.79 8.01
N ARG A 144 13.36 -9.01 8.56
CA ARG A 144 13.86 -10.21 7.89
C ARG A 144 12.98 -10.60 6.71
N GLU A 145 11.65 -10.59 6.85
CA GLU A 145 10.72 -10.81 5.73
C GLU A 145 10.87 -9.74 4.65
N LYS A 146 10.95 -8.47 5.05
CA LYS A 146 11.20 -7.36 4.13
C LYS A 146 12.55 -7.51 3.41
N LEU A 147 13.60 -7.95 4.11
CA LEU A 147 14.91 -8.26 3.53
C LEU A 147 14.92 -9.49 2.61
N ALA A 148 14.14 -10.52 2.95
CA ALA A 148 13.98 -11.71 2.10
C ALA A 148 13.30 -11.36 0.77
N GLN A 149 12.28 -10.50 0.80
CA GLN A 149 11.70 -9.92 -0.42
C GLN A 149 12.73 -9.11 -1.23
N LEU A 150 13.65 -8.41 -0.55
CA LEU A 150 14.73 -7.66 -1.18
C LEU A 150 15.86 -8.54 -1.75
N LYS A 151 16.00 -9.81 -1.31
CA LYS A 151 17.05 -10.73 -1.79
C LYS A 151 16.89 -11.06 -3.28
N TYR A 152 15.66 -11.09 -3.77
CA TYR A 152 15.33 -11.34 -5.17
C TYR A 152 15.35 -10.06 -6.04
N PHE A 153 15.78 -8.92 -5.46
CA PHE A 153 15.79 -7.63 -6.13
C PHE A 153 17.21 -7.27 -6.61
N PHE A 154 17.45 -7.43 -7.91
CA PHE A 154 18.71 -7.05 -8.56
C PHE A 154 18.86 -5.54 -8.82
N TRP A 155 17.81 -4.75 -8.52
CA TRP A 155 17.69 -3.32 -8.81
C TRP A 155 17.72 -2.44 -7.55
N ARG A 156 18.87 -2.37 -6.89
CA ARG A 156 19.14 -1.36 -5.86
C ARG A 156 20.36 -0.53 -6.21
N LYS A 157 20.21 0.80 -6.21
CA LYS A 157 21.36 1.71 -6.11
C LYS A 157 22.07 1.44 -4.78
N ALA A 158 23.40 1.40 -4.79
CA ALA A 158 24.19 1.08 -3.59
C ALA A 158 23.88 2.03 -2.41
N GLU A 159 23.53 3.27 -2.71
CA GLU A 159 23.16 4.31 -1.74
C GLU A 159 21.89 4.00 -0.96
N GLU A 160 20.84 3.48 -1.62
CA GLU A 160 19.59 3.11 -0.95
C GLU A 160 19.78 1.88 -0.06
N ARG A 161 20.67 0.97 -0.45
CA ARG A 161 21.11 -0.15 0.39
C ARG A 161 21.79 0.36 1.68
N ARG A 162 22.64 1.39 1.57
CA ARG A 162 23.30 2.04 2.71
C ARG A 162 22.32 2.80 3.60
N LYS A 163 21.34 3.53 3.05
CA LYS A 163 20.30 4.25 3.82
C LYS A 163 19.42 3.27 4.62
N PHE A 164 19.01 2.16 3.99
CA PHE A 164 18.25 1.11 4.66
C PHE A 164 19.05 0.50 5.82
N ASN A 165 20.29 0.06 5.58
CA ASN A 165 21.15 -0.51 6.63
C ASN A 165 21.36 0.46 7.80
N ARG A 166 21.57 1.76 7.52
CA ARG A 166 21.67 2.81 8.56
C ARG A 166 20.39 2.97 9.37
N SER A 167 19.23 3.09 8.70
CA SER A 167 17.93 3.18 9.39
C SER A 167 17.62 1.95 10.24
N HIS A 168 18.20 0.80 9.86
CA HIS A 168 17.98 -0.47 10.54
C HIS A 168 18.95 -0.68 11.72
N ALA A 169 20.19 -0.22 11.59
CA ALA A 169 21.16 -0.15 12.68
C ALA A 169 20.66 0.77 13.79
N ALA A 170 20.11 1.95 13.46
CA ALA A 170 19.54 2.89 14.42
C ALA A 170 18.41 2.26 15.27
N LYS A 171 17.50 1.50 14.64
CA LYS A 171 16.40 0.81 15.35
C LYS A 171 16.83 -0.40 16.20
N LYS A 172 18.04 -0.93 16.00
CA LYS A 172 18.60 -1.97 16.88
C LYS A 172 19.19 -1.39 18.17
N VAL A 173 19.58 -0.12 18.17
CA VAL A 173 20.15 0.56 19.34
C VAL A 173 19.04 0.90 20.36
N ASP A 174 17.88 1.37 19.91
CA ASP A 174 16.75 1.73 20.81
C ASP A 174 16.15 0.56 21.59
N LYS A 175 16.34 -0.69 21.16
CA LYS A 175 15.81 -1.87 21.86
C LYS A 175 16.68 -2.37 23.02
N LYS A 176 17.88 -1.79 23.23
CA LYS A 176 18.79 -2.19 24.31
C LYS A 176 18.77 -1.27 25.53
N THR A 177 18.02 -0.17 25.50
CA THR A 177 18.06 0.88 26.53
C THR A 177 16.78 0.96 27.38
N THR A 178 15.92 -0.06 27.31
CA THR A 178 14.72 -0.15 28.15
C THR A 178 14.71 -1.52 28.81
N THR A 179 15.56 -1.66 29.82
CA THR A 179 15.48 -2.70 30.87
C THR A 179 15.59 -1.97 32.20
#